data_AF-A0AAJ2L7W6-F1
#
_entry.id   AF-A0AAJ2L7W6-F1
#
_cell.length_a   1.000
_cell.length_b   1.000
_cell.length_c   1.000
_cell.angle_alpha   90.00
_cell.angle_beta   90.00
_cell.angle_gamma   90.00
#
_symmetry.space_group_name_H-M   'P 1'
#
loop_
_entity.id
_entity.type
_entity.pdbx_description
1 polymer ?
#
loop_
_entity_poly.entity_id
_entity_poly.type
_entity_poly.pdbx_seq_one_letter_code
_entity_poly.pdbx_strand_id
1 'polypeptide(L)'
;MQNLLDLHLNPDFMGVREHCLEKLRPYQMERLESLMRKYPTLLSGAFFLRSTSRNGTIFSYPDDETGDNEVIAWSRISDDHEILCAMNLDQENYAIVYVTVDDVMHPRDSSMKCLFASDLSPAELNIEVRNGKAIRLTIPPHALVIYC
;
A
#
# COMPACT_ATOMS: atom_id res chain seq x y z
N MET A 1 -23.24 7.58 12.38
CA MET A 1 -22.06 7.88 11.52
C MET A 1 -21.33 6.56 11.38
N GLN A 2 -21.75 5.74 10.40
CA GLN A 2 -21.11 4.45 10.10
C GLN A 2 -19.63 4.75 9.80
N ASN A 3 -18.71 4.06 10.47
CA ASN A 3 -17.28 4.34 10.40
C ASN A 3 -16.86 4.23 8.91
N LEU A 4 -16.21 5.25 8.33
CA LEU A 4 -15.81 5.22 6.91
C LEU A 4 -14.87 4.03 6.61
N LEU A 5 -14.24 3.51 7.66
CA LEU A 5 -13.38 2.33 7.67
C LEU A 5 -14.16 1.01 7.60
N ASP A 6 -15.44 0.98 7.99
CA ASP A 6 -16.27 -0.23 8.03
C ASP A 6 -16.77 -0.68 6.66
N LEU A 7 -16.68 0.16 5.62
CA LEU A 7 -17.33 -0.15 4.34
C LEU A 7 -16.39 -0.26 3.12
N HIS A 8 -15.14 0.18 3.17
CA HIS A 8 -14.41 0.47 1.93
C HIS A 8 -12.95 0.02 1.85
N LEU A 9 -12.39 -0.53 2.93
CA LEU A 9 -11.21 -1.40 2.85
C LEU A 9 -11.75 -2.83 2.71
N ASN A 10 -12.07 -3.30 1.50
CA ASN A 10 -12.62 -4.65 1.29
C ASN A 10 -11.76 -5.40 0.24
N PRO A 11 -11.47 -6.71 0.41
CA PRO A 11 -11.90 -7.61 1.48
C PRO A 11 -10.86 -7.94 2.53
N ASP A 12 -11.34 -8.57 3.62
CA ASP A 12 -10.63 -9.15 4.77
C ASP A 12 -9.43 -10.03 4.35
N PHE A 13 -8.38 -9.41 3.84
CA PHE A 13 -7.14 -10.06 3.48
C PHE A 13 -6.16 -9.90 4.66
N MET A 14 -5.87 -11.03 5.32
CA MET A 14 -4.84 -11.15 6.35
C MET A 14 -4.89 -10.11 7.51
N GLY A 15 -6.08 -9.66 7.91
CA GLY A 15 -6.24 -8.83 9.10
C GLY A 15 -5.83 -7.35 8.93
N VAL A 16 -5.66 -6.86 7.69
CA VAL A 16 -5.31 -5.44 7.40
C VAL A 16 -6.30 -4.48 8.07
N ARG A 17 -7.59 -4.80 8.05
CA ARG A 17 -8.64 -3.99 8.68
C ARG A 17 -8.51 -3.97 10.19
N GLU A 18 -8.45 -5.15 10.81
CA GLU A 18 -8.29 -5.34 12.25
C GLU A 18 -7.04 -4.59 12.73
N HIS A 19 -5.93 -4.74 12.00
CA HIS A 19 -4.69 -4.05 12.33
C HIS A 19 -4.82 -2.54 12.21
N CYS A 20 -5.44 -2.01 11.14
CA CYS A 20 -5.67 -0.56 11.03
C CYS A 20 -6.45 -0.04 12.24
N LEU A 21 -7.49 -0.76 12.67
CA LEU A 21 -8.30 -0.39 13.83
C LEU A 21 -7.55 -0.53 15.17
N GLU A 22 -6.69 -1.53 15.32
CA GLU A 22 -5.95 -1.80 16.55
C GLU A 22 -4.69 -0.95 16.72
N LYS A 23 -3.98 -0.67 15.62
CA LYS A 23 -2.60 -0.14 15.67
C LYS A 23 -2.48 1.32 15.28
N LEU A 24 -3.42 1.87 14.51
CA LEU A 24 -3.38 3.28 14.18
C LEU A 24 -3.84 4.14 15.37
N ARG A 25 -3.03 5.13 15.69
CA ARG A 25 -3.34 6.16 16.70
C ARG A 25 -4.51 7.02 16.21
N PRO A 26 -5.31 7.61 17.12
CA PRO A 26 -6.48 8.42 16.73
C PRO A 26 -6.20 9.51 15.70
N TYR A 27 -5.09 10.25 15.85
CA TYR A 27 -4.72 11.29 14.87
C TYR A 27 -4.34 10.73 13.50
N GLN A 28 -3.82 9.49 13.42
CA GLN A 28 -3.53 8.82 12.15
C GLN A 28 -4.84 8.41 11.46
N MET A 29 -5.83 7.97 12.24
CA MET A 29 -7.17 7.67 11.73
C MET A 29 -7.85 8.91 11.16
N GLU A 30 -7.82 10.04 11.86
CA GLU A 30 -8.36 11.31 11.35
C GLU A 30 -7.68 11.74 10.04
N ARG A 31 -6.35 11.59 9.95
CA ARG A 31 -5.60 11.87 8.71
C ARG A 31 -6.01 10.92 7.58
N LEU A 32 -6.19 9.64 7.87
CA LEU A 32 -6.62 8.64 6.89
C LEU A 32 -8.04 8.92 6.41
N GLU A 33 -8.96 9.26 7.30
CA GLU A 33 -10.33 9.67 6.93
C GLU A 33 -10.34 10.93 6.06
N SER A 34 -9.52 11.93 6.41
CA SER A 34 -9.36 13.15 5.61
C SER A 34 -8.82 12.81 4.20
N LEU A 35 -7.87 11.88 4.12
CA LEU A 35 -7.34 11.39 2.85
C LEU A 35 -8.43 10.69 2.02
N MET A 36 -9.21 9.79 2.63
CA MET A 36 -10.30 9.07 1.96
C MET A 36 -11.37 10.02 1.39
N ARG A 37 -11.64 11.15 2.07
CA ARG A 37 -12.54 12.20 1.56
C ARG A 37 -11.94 12.95 0.38
N LYS A 38 -10.62 13.18 0.41
CA LYS A 38 -9.88 13.88 -0.66
C LYS A 38 -9.66 13.01 -1.90
N TYR A 39 -9.48 11.71 -1.72
CA TYR A 39 -9.20 10.74 -2.78
C TYR A 39 -10.27 9.63 -2.78
N PRO A 40 -11.43 9.87 -3.42
CA PRO A 40 -12.51 8.88 -3.51
C PRO A 40 -12.08 7.54 -4.11
N THR A 41 -11.04 7.52 -4.96
CA THR A 41 -10.42 6.30 -5.51
C THR A 41 -10.02 5.30 -4.43
N LEU A 42 -9.62 5.74 -3.22
CA LEU A 42 -9.33 4.85 -2.10
C LEU A 42 -10.56 4.03 -1.65
N LEU A 43 -11.76 4.56 -1.86
CA LEU A 43 -13.02 3.96 -1.42
C LEU A 43 -13.70 3.13 -2.51
N SER A 44 -13.70 3.63 -3.73
CA SER A 44 -14.47 3.08 -4.85
C SER A 44 -13.63 2.58 -6.02
N GLY A 45 -12.31 2.82 -6.04
CA GLY A 45 -11.44 2.32 -7.10
C GLY A 45 -11.41 0.79 -7.13
N ALA A 46 -11.17 0.21 -8.29
CA ALA A 46 -10.99 -1.24 -8.42
C ALA A 46 -9.77 -1.69 -7.62
N PHE A 47 -9.91 -2.80 -6.90
CA PHE A 47 -8.87 -3.37 -6.04
C PHE A 47 -7.97 -4.32 -6.85
N PHE A 48 -6.66 -4.14 -6.75
CA PHE A 48 -5.67 -5.02 -7.35
C PHE A 48 -4.61 -5.39 -6.32
N LEU A 49 -4.49 -6.68 -5.99
CA LEU A 49 -3.40 -7.16 -5.16
C LEU A 49 -2.07 -6.97 -5.91
N ARG A 50 -1.01 -6.56 -5.21
CA ARG A 50 0.32 -6.35 -5.80
C ARG A 50 1.30 -7.36 -5.26
N SER A 51 2.07 -7.97 -6.16
CA SER A 51 3.16 -8.85 -5.78
C SER A 51 4.34 -8.04 -5.24
N THR A 52 5.05 -8.64 -4.28
CA THR A 52 6.17 -8.02 -3.57
C THR A 52 7.46 -8.82 -3.79
N SER A 53 8.62 -8.19 -3.57
CA SER A 53 9.92 -8.84 -3.66
C SER A 53 10.95 -8.19 -2.76
N ARG A 54 11.61 -8.95 -1.89
CA ARG A 54 12.75 -8.45 -1.08
C ARG A 54 14.06 -8.33 -1.87
N ASN A 55 14.25 -9.19 -2.88
CA ASN A 55 15.47 -9.22 -3.70
C ASN A 55 15.34 -8.48 -5.04
N GLY A 56 14.13 -8.02 -5.39
CA GLY A 56 13.85 -7.31 -6.63
C GLY A 56 13.91 -8.16 -7.90
N THR A 57 13.91 -9.49 -7.77
CA THR A 57 13.99 -10.45 -8.89
C THR A 57 12.84 -11.45 -8.85
N ILE A 58 12.55 -12.01 -7.68
CA ILE A 58 11.46 -12.98 -7.48
C ILE A 58 10.30 -12.25 -6.83
N PHE A 59 9.19 -12.14 -7.57
CA PHE A 59 7.96 -11.50 -7.09
C PHE A 59 6.90 -12.54 -6.81
N SER A 60 6.21 -12.38 -5.69
CA SER A 60 5.22 -13.32 -5.19
C SER A 60 4.07 -12.57 -4.51
N TYR A 61 2.91 -13.20 -4.47
CA TYR A 61 1.81 -12.75 -3.64
C TYR A 61 1.93 -13.34 -2.22
N PRO A 62 1.26 -12.75 -1.21
CA PRO A 62 1.35 -13.20 0.18
C PRO A 62 0.87 -14.65 0.44
N ASP A 63 0.11 -15.25 -0.47
CA ASP A 63 -0.38 -16.63 -0.34
C ASP A 63 0.51 -17.66 -1.09
N ASP A 64 1.58 -17.21 -1.76
CA ASP A 64 2.47 -18.11 -2.48
C ASP A 64 3.43 -18.83 -1.52
N GLU A 65 3.85 -20.06 -1.82
CA GLU A 65 4.77 -20.85 -0.97
C GLU A 65 6.13 -20.16 -0.71
N THR A 66 6.51 -19.24 -1.60
CA THR A 66 7.75 -18.44 -1.52
C THR A 66 7.47 -16.97 -1.19
N GLY A 67 6.21 -16.69 -0.81
CA GLY A 67 5.66 -15.38 -0.52
C GLY A 67 6.31 -14.68 0.67
N ASP A 68 6.34 -13.36 0.61
CA ASP A 68 6.54 -12.52 1.79
C ASP A 68 5.19 -12.28 2.44
N ASN A 69 4.88 -13.08 3.47
CA ASN A 69 3.58 -13.04 4.14
C ASN A 69 3.49 -11.86 5.12
N GLU A 70 4.57 -11.09 5.29
CA GLU A 70 4.63 -9.94 6.20
C GLU A 70 4.20 -8.65 5.53
N VAL A 71 4.24 -8.56 4.19
CA VAL A 71 3.83 -7.35 3.47
C VAL A 71 2.63 -7.60 2.59
N ILE A 72 1.54 -6.90 2.89
CA ILE A 72 0.35 -6.87 2.04
C ILE A 72 0.35 -5.55 1.27
N ALA A 73 0.38 -5.64 -0.05
CA ALA A 73 0.31 -4.48 -0.93
C ALA A 73 -0.82 -4.61 -1.94
N TRP A 74 -1.51 -3.51 -2.18
CA TRP A 74 -2.63 -3.46 -3.12
C TRP A 74 -2.76 -2.06 -3.71
N SER A 75 -3.34 -1.99 -4.89
CA SER A 75 -3.69 -0.74 -5.54
C SER A 75 -5.20 -0.54 -5.56
N ARG A 76 -5.62 0.72 -5.48
CA ARG A 76 -6.96 1.18 -5.85
C ARG A 76 -6.84 2.00 -7.11
N ILE A 77 -7.54 1.60 -8.16
CA ILE A 77 -7.41 2.21 -9.48
C ILE A 77 -8.77 2.73 -9.97
N SER A 78 -8.80 3.97 -10.45
CA SER A 78 -9.96 4.57 -11.14
C SER A 78 -9.49 5.66 -12.09
N ASP A 79 -10.11 5.77 -13.27
CA ASP A 79 -9.85 6.82 -14.27
C ASP A 79 -8.35 7.08 -14.52
N ASP A 80 -7.61 6.01 -14.81
CA ASP A 80 -6.15 6.03 -15.06
C ASP A 80 -5.29 6.55 -13.89
N HIS A 81 -5.85 6.60 -12.68
CA HIS A 81 -5.15 6.98 -11.47
C HIS A 81 -4.99 5.77 -10.55
N GLU A 82 -3.74 5.45 -10.23
CA GLU A 82 -3.40 4.41 -9.28
C GLU A 82 -3.01 5.01 -7.93
N ILE A 83 -3.64 4.52 -6.86
CA ILE A 83 -3.20 4.75 -5.50
C ILE A 83 -2.70 3.43 -4.93
N LEU A 84 -1.41 3.36 -4.62
CA LEU A 84 -0.77 2.20 -4.02
C LEU A 84 -0.85 2.27 -2.50
N CYS A 85 -1.32 1.20 -1.89
CA CYS A 85 -1.30 0.98 -0.44
C CYS A 85 -0.38 -0.20 -0.12
N ALA A 86 0.37 -0.09 0.97
CA ALA A 86 1.16 -1.21 1.48
C ALA A 86 1.22 -1.19 2.99
N MET A 87 1.26 -2.38 3.57
CA MET A 87 1.22 -2.57 5.00
C MET A 87 2.21 -3.63 5.44
N ASN A 88 2.97 -3.31 6.47
CA ASN A 88 3.86 -4.26 7.14
C ASN A 88 3.14 -4.87 8.34
N LEU A 89 2.99 -6.18 8.34
CA LEU A 89 2.38 -6.97 9.40
C LEU A 89 3.41 -7.40 10.46
N ASP A 90 4.72 -7.34 10.17
CA ASP A 90 5.78 -7.57 11.15
C ASP A 90 5.75 -6.49 12.25
N GLN A 91 5.88 -6.92 13.50
CA GLN A 91 5.76 -6.08 14.69
C GLN A 91 7.06 -5.37 15.09
N GLU A 92 8.19 -5.91 14.66
CA GLU A 92 9.51 -5.55 15.14
C GLU A 92 10.42 -5.04 14.01
N ASN A 93 10.25 -5.57 12.79
CA ASN A 93 11.18 -5.35 11.69
C ASN A 93 10.62 -4.43 10.62
N TYR A 94 11.50 -3.61 10.07
CA TYR A 94 11.20 -2.86 8.85
C TYR A 94 11.11 -3.81 7.66
N ALA A 95 10.09 -3.60 6.83
CA ALA A 95 10.03 -4.25 5.54
C ALA A 95 10.69 -3.38 4.47
N ILE A 96 11.63 -3.97 3.72
CA ILE A 96 12.28 -3.32 2.57
C ILE A 96 11.98 -4.18 1.35
N VAL A 97 11.02 -3.75 0.54
CA VAL A 97 10.44 -4.56 -0.54
C VAL A 97 10.20 -3.73 -1.78
N TYR A 98 10.36 -4.36 -2.94
CA TYR A 98 9.78 -3.88 -4.18
C TYR A 98 8.32 -4.29 -4.23
N VAL A 99 7.46 -3.38 -4.64
CA VAL A 99 6.03 -3.61 -4.83
C VAL A 99 5.67 -3.25 -6.25
N THR A 100 5.01 -4.17 -6.96
CA THR A 100 4.56 -3.90 -8.34
C THR A 100 3.51 -2.78 -8.38
N VAL A 101 3.51 -2.03 -9.47
CA VAL A 101 2.50 -1.01 -9.81
C VAL A 101 1.96 -1.29 -11.21
N ASP A 102 0.96 -0.54 -11.67
CA ASP A 102 0.45 -0.70 -13.03
C ASP A 102 1.50 -0.28 -14.07
N ASP A 103 1.82 -1.17 -15.02
CA ASP A 103 2.86 -0.87 -16.01
C ASP A 103 2.41 0.20 -17.02
N VAL A 104 1.12 0.30 -17.33
CA VAL A 104 0.64 1.24 -18.37
C VAL A 104 0.46 2.65 -17.81
N MET A 105 -0.01 2.76 -16.56
CA MET A 105 -0.34 4.06 -15.96
C MET A 105 0.89 4.90 -15.57
N HIS A 106 2.05 4.26 -15.41
CA HIS A 106 3.26 4.95 -14.98
C HIS A 106 4.27 5.10 -16.12
N PRO A 107 4.65 6.33 -16.50
CA PRO A 107 5.76 6.57 -17.42
C PRO A 107 7.10 6.03 -16.90
N ARG A 108 8.11 5.95 -17.78
CA ARG A 108 9.48 5.72 -17.32
C ARG A 108 9.97 6.94 -16.54
N ASP A 109 10.77 6.69 -15.51
CA ASP A 109 11.36 7.72 -14.64
C ASP A 109 10.33 8.60 -13.90
N SER A 110 9.07 8.14 -13.80
CA SER A 110 8.08 8.77 -12.94
C SER A 110 8.26 8.35 -11.48
N SER A 111 7.49 8.99 -10.61
CA SER A 111 7.51 8.79 -9.17
C SER A 111 6.10 8.78 -8.62
N MET A 112 5.92 8.19 -7.45
CA MET A 112 4.70 8.31 -6.65
C MET A 112 4.99 9.12 -5.39
N LYS A 113 4.04 9.97 -5.01
CA LYS A 113 4.12 10.84 -3.82
C LYS A 113 3.43 10.18 -2.64
N CYS A 114 4.05 10.30 -1.47
CA CYS A 114 3.46 9.83 -0.22
C CYS A 114 2.22 10.66 0.12
N LEU A 115 1.06 10.01 0.14
CA LEU A 115 -0.20 10.59 0.58
C LEU A 115 -0.40 10.40 2.09
N PHE A 116 0.01 9.25 2.60
CA PHE A 116 -0.10 8.91 4.01
C PHE A 116 0.99 7.93 4.41
N ALA A 117 1.49 8.12 5.62
CA ALA A 117 2.31 7.15 6.30
C ALA A 117 1.96 7.22 7.79
N SER A 118 1.75 6.07 8.41
CA SER A 118 1.55 5.98 9.85
C SER A 118 2.83 6.29 10.62
N ASP A 119 4.00 6.10 10.03
CA ASP A 119 5.29 6.50 10.58
C ASP A 119 6.19 7.09 9.48
N LEU A 120 7.44 7.45 9.80
CA LEU A 120 8.34 8.12 8.87
C LEU A 120 8.48 7.33 7.56
N SER A 121 8.26 8.01 6.45
CA SER A 121 8.40 7.45 5.10
C SER A 121 8.83 8.54 4.11
N PRO A 122 9.54 8.19 3.03
CA PRO A 122 9.94 9.15 2.00
C PRO A 122 8.73 9.87 1.39
N ALA A 123 8.86 11.17 1.15
CA ALA A 123 7.77 11.97 0.59
C ALA A 123 7.45 11.61 -0.87
N GLU A 124 8.41 11.01 -1.58
CA GLU A 124 8.31 10.63 -2.97
C GLU A 124 9.28 9.47 -3.24
N LEU A 125 8.87 8.56 -4.13
CA LEU A 125 9.62 7.37 -4.49
C LEU A 125 9.58 7.16 -5.99
N ASN A 126 10.73 6.83 -6.57
CA ASN A 126 10.84 6.58 -8.01
C ASN A 126 10.29 5.21 -8.38
N ILE A 127 9.71 5.13 -9.57
CA ILE A 127 9.29 3.88 -10.19
C ILE A 127 10.45 3.30 -10.99
N GLU A 128 10.72 2.02 -10.77
CA GLU A 128 11.78 1.26 -11.43
C GLU A 128 11.19 0.28 -12.45
N VAL A 129 11.91 0.08 -13.56
CA VAL A 129 11.58 -0.97 -14.54
C VAL A 129 12.01 -2.32 -13.97
N ARG A 130 11.10 -2.97 -13.26
CA ARG A 130 11.32 -4.23 -12.56
C ARG A 130 10.00 -5.00 -12.48
N ASN A 131 9.97 -6.21 -13.04
CA ASN A 131 8.76 -7.02 -13.19
C ASN A 131 7.59 -6.23 -13.84
N GLY A 132 7.86 -5.59 -14.99
CA GLY A 132 7.04 -4.49 -15.51
C GLY A 132 7.50 -3.18 -14.88
N LYS A 133 6.81 -2.72 -13.84
CA LYS A 133 7.19 -1.58 -13.01
C LYS A 133 6.95 -1.86 -11.53
N ALA A 134 7.87 -1.36 -10.69
CA ALA A 134 7.78 -1.50 -9.25
C ALA A 134 8.36 -0.29 -8.52
N ILE A 135 7.93 -0.09 -7.28
CA ILE A 135 8.44 0.93 -6.37
C ILE A 135 9.12 0.25 -5.18
N ARG A 136 10.24 0.79 -4.72
CA ARG A 136 10.97 0.25 -3.57
C ARG A 136 10.52 0.94 -2.29
N LEU A 137 9.73 0.23 -1.49
CA LEU A 137 9.22 0.72 -0.22
C LEU A 137 10.18 0.37 0.94
N THR A 138 10.19 1.24 1.94
CA THR A 138 10.70 0.95 3.28
C THR A 138 9.56 1.25 4.25
N ILE A 139 8.96 0.19 4.80
CA ILE A 139 7.74 0.26 5.60
C ILE A 139 8.11 -0.07 7.05
N PRO A 140 7.92 0.86 8.00
CA PRO A 140 8.19 0.60 9.41
C PRO A 140 7.36 -0.57 9.96
N PRO A 141 7.75 -1.16 11.10
CA PRO A 141 6.96 -2.21 11.75
C PRO A 141 5.52 -1.74 11.98
N HIS A 142 4.55 -2.61 11.71
CA HIS A 142 3.13 -2.33 11.84
C HIS A 142 2.59 -1.10 11.07
N ALA A 143 3.33 -0.57 10.10
CA ALA A 143 2.95 0.67 9.43
C ALA A 143 2.11 0.45 8.16
N LEU A 144 1.22 1.42 7.92
CA LEU A 144 0.49 1.60 6.67
C LEU A 144 1.08 2.79 5.92
N VAL A 145 1.38 2.60 4.64
CA VAL A 145 1.81 3.65 3.72
C VAL A 145 0.92 3.68 2.48
N ILE A 146 0.69 4.89 1.94
CA ILE A 146 -0.15 5.15 0.78
C ILE A 146 0.55 6.16 -0.13
N TYR A 147 0.68 5.81 -1.41
CA TYR A 147 1.32 6.62 -2.45
C TYR A 147 0.42 6.79 -3.68
N CYS A 148 0.54 7.90 -4.41
CA CYS A 148 -0.12 8.13 -5.71
C CYS A 148 0.80 8.83 -6.72
#